data_AF-F7S9A1-F1
#
_entry.id   AF-F7S9A1-F1
#
_cell.length_a   1.000
_cell.length_b   1.000
_cell.length_c   1.000
_cell.angle_alpha   90.00
_cell.angle_beta   90.00
_cell.angle_gamma   90.00
#
_symmetry.space_group_name_H-M   'P 1'
#
loop_
_entity.id
_entity.type
_entity.pdbx_description
1 polymer ?
#
loop_
_entity_poly.entity_id
_entity_poly.type
_entity_poly.pdbx_seq_one_letter_code
_entity_poly.pdbx_strand_id
1 'polypeptide(L)'
;MARHPKSPPPRVAPVRQYSRRAFVRVRYSGAKKAGQWRAHGAYLEREGAQQEGGKGIGFSATSDDVSVSKTADAWQTAGDDKMFKFVLSPEDGARLDLVDYTRKVMARIEQQVGQPLEWCAIDHHNTDNPHVHILVRADKKLFLSNQLINKDAREIAGDEATRALGYRTEKEIQAGRDREIEQRRFTGLDREIQKKLVAEPPQKEGEAAPGTWLVEIKNVDKNQRYADRVLREKKARRQHIARLKALEEIGVAEKVGHMTWRLDAGWDKALKELETLKNRSSMLLQHRELMTDPRALPVVTKLEPGQRLVGRVLGTGMNDATDSAYLLIEGADGKAHFVSQTAKIVELRGEGKLKPGEMVSLESKVSKTTDRPFLIVESLGLEIPSRGFTSVKIPDQILDADLKHREKAGLQLPDPEAARMTSGFAGHYQRALIERSKRRAIEIEKAAAERKAREEKWQKEREERAARRNKRRRKREIDDEIE
;
A
#
# COMPACT_ATOMS: atom_id res chain seq x y z
N MET A 1 50.83 -25.05 -52.55
CA MET A 1 50.01 -23.94 -52.00
C MET A 1 48.96 -24.53 -51.06
N ALA A 2 49.22 -24.50 -49.75
CA ALA A 2 48.29 -25.01 -48.75
C ALA A 2 47.13 -24.01 -48.55
N ARG A 3 45.89 -24.49 -48.68
CA ARG A 3 44.69 -23.69 -48.45
C ARG A 3 44.47 -23.51 -46.96
N HIS A 4 44.46 -22.26 -46.49
CA HIS A 4 44.05 -21.93 -45.12
C HIS A 4 42.59 -22.34 -44.86
N PRO A 5 42.27 -22.90 -43.68
CA PRO A 5 40.89 -23.14 -43.28
C PRO A 5 40.17 -21.80 -43.07
N LYS A 6 38.99 -21.65 -43.67
CA LYS A 6 38.13 -20.48 -43.49
C LYS A 6 37.75 -20.37 -42.01
N SER A 7 38.01 -19.21 -41.40
CA SER A 7 37.54 -18.87 -40.07
C SER A 7 36.01 -19.06 -39.97
N PRO A 8 35.48 -19.57 -38.86
CA PRO A 8 34.04 -19.67 -38.66
C PRO A 8 33.42 -18.26 -38.73
N PRO A 9 32.18 -18.13 -39.25
CA PRO A 9 31.52 -16.83 -39.32
C PRO A 9 31.40 -16.21 -37.92
N PRO A 10 31.55 -14.88 -37.78
CA PRO A 10 31.45 -14.22 -36.50
C PRO A 10 30.06 -14.48 -35.90
N ARG A 11 30.02 -14.89 -34.63
CA ARG A 11 28.78 -14.95 -33.84
C ARG A 11 28.13 -13.58 -33.90
N VAL A 12 27.00 -13.45 -34.61
CA VAL A 12 26.21 -12.23 -34.66
C VAL A 12 25.88 -11.84 -33.22
N ALA A 13 26.31 -10.65 -32.79
CA ALA A 13 25.99 -10.15 -31.46
C ALA A 13 24.46 -10.21 -31.27
N PRO A 14 23.95 -10.72 -30.15
CA PRO A 14 22.51 -10.80 -29.91
C PRO A 14 21.86 -9.43 -30.11
N VAL A 15 20.88 -9.35 -31.00
CA VAL A 15 20.08 -8.13 -31.11
C VAL A 15 19.25 -8.04 -29.83
N ARG A 16 19.68 -7.19 -28.88
CA ARG A 16 19.04 -6.95 -27.56
C ARG A 16 17.51 -6.88 -27.60
N GLN A 17 16.94 -6.47 -28.72
CA GLN A 17 15.50 -6.42 -28.96
C GLN A 17 14.81 -7.78 -28.77
N TYR A 18 15.42 -8.89 -29.18
CA TYR A 18 14.81 -10.22 -29.12
C TYR A 18 15.21 -11.00 -27.87
N SER A 19 16.17 -10.53 -27.07
CA SER A 19 16.49 -11.16 -25.79
C SER A 19 15.27 -11.17 -24.87
N ARG A 20 15.08 -12.22 -24.07
CA ARG A 20 14.06 -12.27 -23.02
C ARG A 20 14.33 -11.16 -22.00
N ARG A 21 13.27 -10.64 -21.38
CA ARG A 21 13.37 -9.57 -20.39
C ARG A 21 13.15 -10.13 -19.00
N ALA A 22 13.79 -9.50 -18.03
CA ALA A 22 13.51 -9.69 -16.62
C ALA A 22 13.46 -8.33 -15.92
N PHE A 23 12.63 -8.23 -14.90
CA PHE A 23 12.69 -7.17 -13.90
C PHE A 23 13.50 -7.70 -12.72
N VAL A 24 14.49 -6.92 -12.31
CA VAL A 24 15.25 -7.18 -11.09
C VAL A 24 15.24 -5.91 -10.27
N ARG A 25 14.94 -6.06 -8.98
CA ARG A 25 15.02 -4.98 -8.01
C ARG A 25 15.82 -5.44 -6.81
N VAL A 26 16.84 -4.66 -6.46
CA VAL A 26 17.69 -4.91 -5.30
C VAL A 26 17.47 -3.81 -4.27
N ARG A 27 17.30 -4.19 -3.01
CA ARG A 27 17.24 -3.31 -1.84
C ARG A 27 18.06 -3.89 -0.70
N TYR A 28 18.22 -3.15 0.38
CA TYR A 28 18.76 -3.67 1.63
C TYR A 28 17.83 -3.38 2.81
N SER A 29 17.91 -4.20 3.85
CA SER A 29 17.24 -3.99 5.13
C SER A 29 18.28 -3.99 6.24
N GLY A 30 18.27 -2.96 7.09
CA GLY A 30 19.12 -2.92 8.28
C GLY A 30 18.51 -3.69 9.46
N ALA A 31 19.35 -4.21 10.35
CA ALA A 31 18.94 -4.91 11.57
C ALA A 31 18.48 -3.93 12.68
N LYS A 32 17.40 -3.20 12.43
CA LYS A 32 16.95 -2.12 13.32
C LYS A 32 16.26 -2.63 14.59
N LYS A 33 15.66 -3.82 14.55
CA LYS A 33 14.89 -4.41 15.64
C LYS A 33 15.04 -5.92 15.66
N ALA A 34 15.16 -6.52 16.85
CA ALA A 34 15.19 -7.96 17.02
C ALA A 34 13.93 -8.63 16.39
N GLY A 35 14.12 -9.76 15.72
CA GLY A 35 13.05 -10.53 15.07
C GLY A 35 12.46 -9.92 13.80
N GLN A 36 12.92 -8.74 13.36
CA GLN A 36 12.44 -8.08 12.15
C GLN A 36 12.66 -8.94 10.90
N TRP A 37 13.82 -9.58 10.79
CA TRP A 37 14.17 -10.38 9.61
C TRP A 37 13.39 -11.70 9.59
N ARG A 38 13.16 -12.30 10.77
CA ARG A 38 12.24 -13.44 10.94
C ARG A 38 10.84 -13.14 10.44
N ALA A 39 10.28 -12.02 10.89
CA ALA A 39 8.93 -11.60 10.51
C ALA A 39 8.83 -11.37 9.00
N HIS A 40 9.89 -10.84 8.37
CA HIS A 40 9.96 -10.69 6.93
C HIS A 40 9.97 -12.05 6.21
N GLY A 41 10.82 -12.99 6.63
CA GLY A 41 10.85 -14.33 6.03
C GLY A 41 9.52 -15.07 6.20
N ALA A 42 8.87 -14.97 7.37
CA ALA A 42 7.58 -15.60 7.62
C ALA A 42 6.47 -15.04 6.70
N TYR A 43 6.54 -13.75 6.36
CA TYR A 43 5.63 -13.15 5.39
C TYR A 43 5.86 -13.67 3.96
N LEU A 44 7.10 -13.98 3.61
CA LEU A 44 7.43 -14.56 2.30
C LEU A 44 6.99 -16.02 2.22
N GLU A 45 7.10 -16.78 3.31
CA GLU A 45 6.66 -18.18 3.47
C GLU A 45 5.14 -18.37 3.58
N ARG A 46 4.33 -17.30 3.47
CA ARG A 46 2.90 -17.36 3.70
C ARG A 46 2.17 -18.33 2.76
N GLU A 47 1.12 -18.94 3.28
CA GLU A 47 0.24 -19.82 2.51
C GLU A 47 -0.38 -19.07 1.32
N GLY A 48 -0.52 -19.78 0.19
CA GLY A 48 -1.05 -19.22 -1.05
C GLY A 48 -0.12 -18.27 -1.80
N ALA A 49 1.13 -18.07 -1.34
CA ALA A 49 2.12 -17.32 -2.10
C ALA A 49 2.74 -18.13 -3.25
N GLN A 50 3.04 -19.40 -3.01
CA GLN A 50 3.51 -20.38 -4.01
C GLN A 50 2.34 -20.91 -4.86
N GLN A 51 2.65 -21.79 -5.83
CA GLN A 51 1.61 -22.53 -6.56
C GLN A 51 0.71 -23.32 -5.60
N GLU A 52 -0.50 -23.63 -6.05
CA GLU A 52 -1.45 -24.42 -5.27
C GLU A 52 -0.81 -25.75 -4.79
N GLY A 53 -0.90 -26.03 -3.49
CA GLY A 53 -0.21 -27.16 -2.86
C GLY A 53 1.26 -26.93 -2.47
N GLY A 54 1.79 -25.71 -2.65
CA GLY A 54 3.13 -25.31 -2.21
C GLY A 54 3.31 -25.42 -0.70
N LYS A 55 4.52 -25.79 -0.26
CA LYS A 55 4.83 -26.06 1.15
C LYS A 55 5.03 -24.80 2.00
N GLY A 56 5.09 -23.61 1.39
CA GLY A 56 5.51 -22.38 2.08
C GLY A 56 6.99 -22.41 2.48
N ILE A 57 7.80 -23.21 1.77
CA ILE A 57 9.21 -23.43 2.07
C ILE A 57 10.04 -22.91 0.89
N GLY A 58 11.13 -22.24 1.21
CA GLY A 58 12.07 -21.69 0.24
C GLY A 58 13.19 -22.65 -0.16
N PHE A 59 14.13 -22.14 -0.93
CA PHE A 59 15.29 -22.86 -1.44
C PHE A 59 16.56 -22.01 -1.34
N SER A 60 17.72 -22.63 -1.50
CA SER A 60 19.02 -21.98 -1.60
C SER A 60 19.78 -22.46 -2.83
N ALA A 61 21.06 -22.11 -2.94
CA ALA A 61 21.96 -22.62 -3.97
C ALA A 61 21.99 -24.16 -4.04
N THR A 62 21.81 -24.84 -2.90
CA THR A 62 22.05 -26.29 -2.78
C THR A 62 20.92 -27.08 -2.12
N SER A 63 19.88 -26.43 -1.59
CA SER A 63 18.74 -27.10 -0.95
C SER A 63 17.40 -26.57 -1.47
N ASP A 64 16.40 -27.46 -1.54
CA ASP A 64 14.99 -27.14 -1.85
C ASP A 64 14.12 -27.07 -0.58
N ASP A 65 14.71 -27.26 0.60
CA ASP A 65 14.02 -27.23 1.89
C ASP A 65 14.72 -26.25 2.83
N VAL A 66 14.44 -24.96 2.63
CA VAL A 66 15.04 -23.86 3.39
C VAL A 66 13.95 -22.97 3.95
N SER A 67 13.92 -22.86 5.29
CA SER A 67 13.09 -21.85 5.94
C SER A 67 13.76 -20.48 5.86
N VAL A 68 13.24 -19.64 4.95
CA VAL A 68 13.59 -18.23 4.79
C VAL A 68 13.45 -17.47 6.11
N SER A 69 12.41 -17.75 6.92
CA SER A 69 12.22 -17.09 8.22
C SER A 69 13.30 -17.44 9.23
N LYS A 70 13.65 -18.71 9.37
CA LYS A 70 14.71 -19.16 10.29
C LYS A 70 16.09 -18.70 9.81
N THR A 71 16.37 -18.77 8.52
CA THR A 71 17.64 -18.31 7.95
C THR A 71 17.85 -16.81 8.17
N ALA A 72 16.84 -15.99 7.88
CA ALA A 72 16.91 -14.54 8.08
C ALA A 72 17.05 -14.17 9.58
N ASP A 73 16.39 -14.91 10.48
CA ASP A 73 16.55 -14.74 11.93
C ASP A 73 17.96 -15.10 12.42
N ALA A 74 18.55 -16.17 11.89
CA ALA A 74 19.90 -16.61 12.24
C ALA A 74 20.94 -15.55 11.85
N TRP A 75 20.83 -14.96 10.66
CA TRP A 75 21.72 -13.88 10.24
C TRP A 75 21.61 -12.64 11.14
N GLN A 76 20.38 -12.26 11.51
CA GLN A 76 20.16 -11.14 12.42
C GLN A 76 20.73 -11.42 13.82
N THR A 77 20.54 -12.63 14.33
CA THR A 77 21.03 -13.06 15.65
C THR A 77 22.56 -13.21 15.67
N ALA A 78 23.18 -13.53 14.53
CA ALA A 78 24.63 -13.55 14.36
C ALA A 78 25.27 -12.16 14.37
N GLY A 79 24.47 -11.09 14.42
CA GLY A 79 24.95 -9.70 14.50
C GLY A 79 25.16 -9.03 13.14
N ASP A 80 24.60 -9.56 12.05
CA ASP A 80 24.69 -8.92 10.74
C ASP A 80 23.91 -7.59 10.71
N ASP A 81 24.57 -6.49 10.33
CA ASP A 81 23.94 -5.16 10.31
C ASP A 81 22.88 -4.99 9.21
N LYS A 82 23.00 -5.75 8.12
CA LYS A 82 22.13 -5.65 6.95
C LYS A 82 22.01 -6.97 6.18
N MET A 83 20.92 -7.10 5.43
CA MET A 83 20.75 -8.10 4.38
C MET A 83 20.29 -7.43 3.08
N PHE A 84 20.69 -7.98 1.93
CA PHE A 84 20.16 -7.55 0.63
C PHE A 84 18.92 -8.36 0.27
N LYS A 85 18.02 -7.73 -0.49
CA LYS A 85 16.76 -8.31 -0.94
C LYS A 85 16.63 -8.10 -2.42
N PHE A 86 16.49 -9.18 -3.16
CA PHE A 86 16.22 -9.17 -4.58
C PHE A 86 14.78 -9.60 -4.82
N VAL A 87 14.16 -8.97 -5.82
CA VAL A 87 12.96 -9.50 -6.47
C VAL A 87 13.30 -9.72 -7.94
N LEU A 88 13.21 -10.97 -8.35
CA LEU A 88 13.51 -11.47 -9.69
C LEU A 88 12.20 -11.86 -10.38
N SER A 89 11.80 -11.11 -11.40
CA SER A 89 10.54 -11.31 -12.13
C SER A 89 10.80 -11.38 -13.64
N PRO A 90 11.02 -12.58 -14.20
CA PRO A 90 11.15 -12.77 -15.65
C PRO A 90 9.81 -12.51 -16.38
N GLU A 91 9.87 -11.91 -17.58
CA GLU A 91 8.68 -11.57 -18.39
C GLU A 91 7.81 -12.79 -18.72
N ASP A 92 8.44 -13.95 -18.90
CA ASP A 92 7.82 -15.23 -19.22
C ASP A 92 7.93 -16.23 -18.05
N GLY A 93 7.85 -15.75 -16.80
CA GLY A 93 8.09 -16.57 -15.59
C GLY A 93 7.25 -17.83 -15.47
N ALA A 94 6.02 -17.83 -16.00
CA ALA A 94 5.15 -19.02 -16.02
C ALA A 94 5.69 -20.16 -16.90
N ARG A 95 6.67 -19.89 -17.77
CA ARG A 95 7.33 -20.88 -18.64
C ARG A 95 8.68 -21.34 -18.11
N LEU A 96 9.12 -20.80 -16.97
CA LEU A 96 10.42 -21.10 -16.37
C LEU A 96 10.24 -21.98 -15.14
N ASP A 97 11.18 -22.91 -14.95
CA ASP A 97 11.48 -23.43 -13.62
C ASP A 97 12.17 -22.30 -12.84
N LEU A 98 11.42 -21.65 -11.94
CA LEU A 98 11.92 -20.48 -11.22
C LEU A 98 13.04 -20.82 -10.23
N VAL A 99 13.11 -22.06 -9.73
CA VAL A 99 14.15 -22.50 -8.79
C VAL A 99 15.48 -22.64 -9.54
N ASP A 100 15.51 -23.43 -10.61
CA ASP A 100 16.69 -23.62 -11.46
C ASP A 100 17.13 -22.29 -12.10
N TYR A 101 16.18 -21.51 -12.63
CA TYR A 101 16.44 -20.19 -13.17
C TYR A 101 17.11 -19.26 -12.15
N THR A 102 16.60 -19.21 -10.92
CA THR A 102 17.16 -18.37 -9.86
C THR A 102 18.57 -18.81 -9.50
N ARG A 103 18.83 -20.12 -9.37
CA ARG A 103 20.18 -20.66 -9.11
C ARG A 103 21.18 -20.22 -10.16
N LYS A 104 20.82 -20.30 -11.45
CA LYS A 104 21.67 -19.87 -12.57
C LYS A 104 21.94 -18.36 -12.56
N VAL A 105 20.92 -17.56 -12.25
CA VAL A 105 21.08 -16.10 -12.09
C VAL A 105 22.01 -15.77 -10.93
N MET A 106 21.80 -16.38 -9.77
CA MET A 106 22.62 -16.14 -8.59
C MET A 106 24.08 -16.58 -8.79
N ALA A 107 24.32 -17.73 -9.43
CA ALA A 107 25.68 -18.17 -9.76
C ALA A 107 26.45 -17.15 -10.65
N ARG A 108 25.76 -16.50 -11.61
CA ARG A 108 26.37 -15.43 -12.41
C ARG A 108 26.56 -14.13 -11.63
N ILE A 109 25.66 -13.81 -10.70
CA ILE A 109 25.83 -12.68 -9.80
C ILE A 109 27.05 -12.90 -8.89
N GLU A 110 27.24 -14.11 -8.34
CA GLU A 110 28.42 -14.48 -7.55
C GLU A 110 29.72 -14.30 -8.34
N GLN A 111 29.75 -14.73 -9.60
CA GLN A 111 30.89 -14.49 -10.50
C GLN A 111 31.19 -13.01 -10.70
N GLN A 112 30.16 -12.19 -10.90
CA GLN A 112 30.30 -10.73 -11.09
C GLN A 112 30.74 -10.01 -9.81
N VAL A 113 30.28 -10.49 -8.65
CA VAL A 113 30.68 -9.97 -7.33
C VAL A 113 32.10 -10.44 -6.96
N GLY A 114 32.55 -11.58 -7.48
CA GLY A 114 33.88 -12.14 -7.24
C GLY A 114 33.99 -12.96 -5.95
N GLN A 115 32.87 -13.33 -5.33
CA GLN A 115 32.83 -14.18 -4.15
C GLN A 115 31.50 -14.96 -4.07
N PRO A 116 31.47 -16.13 -3.40
CA PRO A 116 30.23 -16.84 -3.11
C PRO A 116 29.29 -15.99 -2.25
N LEU A 117 27.98 -16.17 -2.44
CA LEU A 117 26.94 -15.47 -1.69
C LEU A 117 26.15 -16.48 -0.86
N GLU A 118 25.92 -16.18 0.42
CA GLU A 118 24.95 -16.93 1.22
C GLU A 118 23.56 -16.33 0.99
N TRP A 119 22.62 -17.12 0.46
CA TRP A 119 21.28 -16.65 0.14
C TRP A 119 20.21 -17.74 0.32
N CYS A 120 18.98 -17.29 0.57
CA CYS A 120 17.77 -18.11 0.52
C CYS A 120 16.71 -17.40 -0.32
N ALA A 121 15.80 -18.14 -0.92
CA ALA A 121 14.82 -17.62 -1.86
C ALA A 121 13.48 -18.34 -1.74
N ILE A 122 12.41 -17.71 -2.23
CA ILE A 122 11.10 -18.34 -2.40
C ILE A 122 10.39 -17.74 -3.61
N ASP A 123 9.78 -18.60 -4.41
CA ASP A 123 9.00 -18.26 -5.59
C ASP A 123 7.55 -17.96 -5.23
N HIS A 124 6.97 -16.91 -5.84
CA HIS A 124 5.61 -16.47 -5.65
C HIS A 124 4.86 -16.50 -6.99
N HIS A 125 3.68 -17.13 -6.97
CA HIS A 125 2.75 -17.28 -8.10
C HIS A 125 1.40 -16.58 -7.87
N ASN A 126 1.26 -15.90 -6.74
CA ASN A 126 0.04 -15.21 -6.29
C ASN A 126 -0.19 -13.82 -6.91
N THR A 127 0.60 -13.44 -7.92
CA THR A 127 0.44 -12.18 -8.66
C THR A 127 0.35 -12.46 -10.16
N ASP A 128 0.01 -11.44 -10.95
CA ASP A 128 -0.13 -11.55 -12.41
C ASP A 128 1.14 -12.13 -13.11
N ASN A 129 2.32 -12.02 -12.49
CA ASN A 129 3.57 -12.58 -13.00
C ASN A 129 4.33 -13.36 -11.91
N PRO A 130 4.66 -14.64 -12.13
CA PRO A 130 5.52 -15.38 -11.23
C PRO A 130 6.87 -14.68 -11.01
N HIS A 131 7.31 -14.62 -9.76
CA HIS A 131 8.53 -13.91 -9.37
C HIS A 131 9.17 -14.57 -8.15
N VAL A 132 10.43 -14.27 -7.87
CA VAL A 132 11.19 -14.87 -6.77
C VAL A 132 11.72 -13.78 -5.86
N HIS A 133 11.49 -13.94 -4.56
CA HIS A 133 12.12 -13.16 -3.51
C HIS A 133 13.40 -13.86 -3.07
N ILE A 134 14.53 -13.14 -3.03
CA ILE A 134 15.84 -13.68 -2.63
C ILE A 134 16.41 -12.79 -1.52
N LEU A 135 16.74 -13.38 -0.38
CA LEU A 135 17.48 -12.73 0.69
C LEU A 135 18.94 -13.14 0.59
N VAL A 136 19.84 -12.16 0.60
CA VAL A 136 21.29 -12.38 0.53
C VAL A 136 21.93 -11.80 1.78
N ARG A 137 22.69 -12.64 2.48
CA ARG A 137 23.44 -12.26 3.69
C ARG A 137 24.53 -11.23 3.35
N ALA A 138 24.79 -10.29 4.26
CA ALA A 138 25.84 -9.28 4.06
C ALA A 138 26.83 -9.22 5.23
N ASP A 139 27.22 -10.39 5.76
CA ASP A 139 28.13 -10.57 6.90
C ASP A 139 29.57 -10.07 6.65
N LYS A 140 30.02 -10.05 5.37
CA LYS A 140 31.43 -9.84 4.98
C LYS A 140 31.72 -8.51 4.28
N LYS A 141 31.23 -7.38 4.81
CA LYS A 141 31.26 -6.08 4.09
C LYS A 141 30.86 -6.23 2.60
N LEU A 142 29.93 -7.14 2.31
CA LEU A 142 29.50 -7.45 0.96
C LEU A 142 29.08 -6.14 0.28
N PHE A 143 29.79 -5.81 -0.81
CA PHE A 143 29.56 -4.61 -1.58
C PHE A 143 28.97 -5.01 -2.94
N LEU A 144 27.70 -4.68 -3.13
CA LEU A 144 27.08 -4.76 -4.44
C LEU A 144 27.25 -3.41 -5.13
N SER A 145 27.96 -3.40 -6.26
CA SER A 145 28.22 -2.16 -7.00
C SER A 145 26.92 -1.53 -7.53
N ASN A 146 26.90 -0.20 -7.66
CA ASN A 146 25.77 0.49 -8.28
C ASN A 146 25.50 -0.01 -9.71
N GLN A 147 26.55 -0.43 -10.42
CA GLN A 147 26.45 -1.00 -11.76
C GLN A 147 25.72 -2.36 -11.74
N LEU A 148 26.06 -3.23 -10.79
CA LEU A 148 25.37 -4.51 -10.60
C LEU A 148 23.89 -4.31 -10.26
N ILE A 149 23.60 -3.41 -9.31
CA ILE A 149 22.24 -3.13 -8.82
C ILE A 149 21.36 -2.54 -9.93
N ASN A 150 21.87 -1.55 -10.67
CA ASN A 150 21.05 -0.79 -11.61
C ASN A 150 20.95 -1.46 -12.99
N LYS A 151 21.96 -2.23 -13.40
CA LYS A 151 22.09 -2.75 -14.76
C LYS A 151 22.42 -4.24 -14.80
N ASP A 152 23.56 -4.69 -14.28
CA ASP A 152 24.07 -6.03 -14.61
C ASP A 152 23.16 -7.15 -14.12
N ALA A 153 22.57 -7.05 -12.93
CA ALA A 153 21.67 -8.09 -12.40
C ALA A 153 20.46 -8.32 -13.33
N ARG A 154 19.94 -7.25 -13.95
CA ARG A 154 18.84 -7.33 -14.91
C ARG A 154 19.29 -7.97 -16.24
N GLU A 155 20.50 -7.66 -16.68
CA GLU A 155 21.07 -8.23 -17.90
C GLU A 155 21.35 -9.72 -17.73
N ILE A 156 21.95 -10.11 -16.61
CA ILE A 156 22.16 -11.52 -16.21
C ILE A 156 20.83 -12.27 -16.20
N ALA A 157 19.81 -11.72 -15.54
CA ALA A 157 18.49 -12.33 -15.47
C ALA A 157 17.83 -12.51 -16.85
N GLY A 158 17.92 -11.50 -17.72
CA GLY A 158 17.40 -11.58 -19.10
C GLY A 158 18.16 -12.57 -19.98
N ASP A 159 19.48 -12.63 -19.82
CA ASP A 159 20.33 -13.60 -20.52
C ASP A 159 19.98 -15.04 -20.13
N GLU A 160 19.85 -15.32 -18.82
CA GLU A 160 19.48 -16.68 -18.36
C GLU A 160 18.08 -17.07 -18.81
N ALA A 161 17.13 -16.13 -18.83
CA ALA A 161 15.80 -16.39 -19.39
C ALA A 161 15.89 -16.68 -20.90
N THR A 162 16.78 -15.98 -21.62
CA THR A 162 17.04 -16.20 -23.05
C THR A 162 17.70 -17.56 -23.30
N ARG A 163 18.60 -18.01 -22.40
CA ARG A 163 19.20 -19.35 -22.50
C ARG A 163 18.16 -20.45 -22.28
N ALA A 164 17.24 -20.26 -21.34
CA ALA A 164 16.20 -21.23 -21.03
C ALA A 164 15.10 -21.30 -22.11
N LEU A 165 14.64 -20.14 -22.62
CA LEU A 165 13.46 -20.06 -23.49
C LEU A 165 13.77 -19.71 -24.96
N GLY A 166 15.03 -19.48 -25.28
CA GLY A 166 15.45 -18.89 -26.55
C GLY A 166 15.08 -17.41 -26.67
N TYR A 167 15.45 -16.82 -27.81
CA TYR A 167 15.05 -15.45 -28.17
C TYR A 167 13.53 -15.36 -28.38
N ARG A 168 12.97 -14.21 -28.05
CA ARG A 168 11.59 -13.85 -28.35
C ARG A 168 11.42 -13.73 -29.85
N THR A 169 10.38 -14.36 -30.37
CA THR A 169 9.94 -14.16 -31.76
C THR A 169 9.26 -12.79 -31.90
N GLU A 170 9.20 -12.26 -33.11
CA GLU A 170 8.44 -11.02 -33.39
C GLU A 170 6.96 -11.17 -33.00
N LYS A 171 6.40 -12.38 -33.09
CA LYS A 171 5.04 -12.70 -32.64
C LYS A 171 4.91 -12.60 -31.12
N GLU A 172 5.86 -13.10 -30.35
CA GLU A 172 5.86 -12.97 -28.88
C GLU A 172 6.01 -11.51 -28.44
N ILE A 173 6.90 -10.75 -29.08
CA ILE A 173 7.06 -9.30 -28.81
C ILE A 173 5.75 -8.56 -29.10
N GLN A 174 5.13 -8.86 -30.23
CA GLN A 174 3.86 -8.26 -30.64
C GLN A 174 2.74 -8.61 -29.66
N ALA A 175 2.59 -9.88 -29.28
CA ALA A 175 1.59 -10.33 -28.31
C ALA A 175 1.80 -9.70 -26.92
N GLY A 176 3.06 -9.52 -26.49
CA GLY A 176 3.40 -8.80 -25.26
C GLY A 176 2.91 -7.35 -25.29
N ARG A 177 3.14 -6.64 -26.40
CA ARG A 177 2.65 -5.27 -26.60
C ARG A 177 1.12 -5.19 -26.71
N ASP A 178 0.49 -6.15 -27.37
CA ASP A 178 -0.98 -6.19 -27.49
C ASP A 178 -1.65 -6.39 -26.11
N ARG A 179 -1.03 -7.16 -25.20
CA ARG A 179 -1.48 -7.29 -23.81
C ARG A 179 -1.42 -5.99 -22.99
N GLU A 180 -0.67 -4.98 -23.43
CA GLU A 180 -0.58 -3.69 -22.74
C GLU A 180 -1.78 -2.77 -23.05
N ILE A 181 -2.50 -3.00 -24.15
CA ILE A 181 -3.54 -2.10 -24.66
C ILE A 181 -4.64 -1.82 -23.62
N GLU A 182 -5.17 -2.88 -23.00
CA GLU A 182 -6.29 -2.81 -22.05
C GLU A 182 -5.86 -2.54 -20.60
N GLN A 183 -4.56 -2.41 -20.33
CA GLN A 183 -4.09 -2.35 -18.95
C GLN A 183 -4.38 -0.98 -18.32
N ARG A 184 -5.06 -0.99 -17.17
CA ARG A 184 -5.34 0.20 -16.35
C ARG A 184 -4.13 0.63 -15.51
N ARG A 185 -2.96 0.69 -16.13
CA ARG A 185 -1.69 1.17 -15.56
C ARG A 185 -0.84 1.80 -16.65
N PHE A 186 0.25 2.45 -16.27
CA PHE A 186 1.19 3.04 -17.23
C PHE A 186 2.12 1.97 -17.84
N THR A 187 2.15 1.87 -19.16
CA THR A 187 2.76 0.75 -19.93
C THR A 187 3.90 1.20 -20.85
N GLY A 188 4.45 0.28 -21.65
CA GLY A 188 5.41 0.60 -22.71
C GLY A 188 4.78 1.44 -23.83
N LEU A 189 3.54 1.11 -24.23
CA LEU A 189 2.77 1.88 -25.23
C LEU A 189 2.60 3.35 -24.80
N ASP A 190 2.31 3.59 -23.53
CA ASP A 190 2.15 4.94 -22.98
C ASP A 190 3.45 5.76 -23.07
N ARG A 191 4.61 5.14 -22.84
CA ARG A 191 5.93 5.81 -23.03
C ARG A 191 6.18 6.18 -24.48
N GLU A 192 5.70 5.38 -25.43
CA GLU A 192 5.84 5.69 -26.86
C GLU A 192 4.89 6.79 -27.31
N ILE A 193 3.66 6.81 -26.77
CA ILE A 193 2.69 7.89 -26.98
C ILE A 193 3.22 9.19 -26.39
N GLN A 194 3.76 9.14 -25.16
CA GLN A 194 4.30 10.30 -24.46
C GLN A 194 5.38 11.04 -25.27
N LYS A 195 6.22 10.30 -26.01
CA LYS A 195 7.23 10.88 -26.91
C LYS A 195 6.65 11.67 -28.09
N LYS A 196 5.35 11.51 -28.37
CA LYS A 196 4.63 12.16 -29.47
C LYS A 196 3.67 13.25 -28.99
N LEU A 197 3.55 13.46 -27.68
CA LEU A 197 2.66 14.49 -27.13
C LEU A 197 3.21 15.89 -27.41
N VAL A 198 2.29 16.80 -27.70
CA VAL A 198 2.53 18.24 -27.83
C VAL A 198 1.57 18.96 -26.88
N ALA A 199 2.02 20.01 -26.19
CA ALA A 199 1.12 20.78 -25.34
C ALA A 199 0.00 21.42 -26.17
N GLU A 200 -1.24 21.36 -25.69
CA GLU A 200 -2.35 22.02 -26.36
C GLU A 200 -2.18 23.55 -26.28
N PRO A 201 -2.24 24.27 -27.42
CA PRO A 201 -2.11 25.72 -27.41
C PRO A 201 -3.34 26.38 -26.76
N PRO A 202 -3.20 27.62 -26.24
CA PRO A 202 -4.36 28.41 -25.82
C PRO A 202 -5.35 28.59 -26.97
N GLN A 203 -6.65 28.64 -26.65
CA GLN A 203 -7.69 28.85 -27.66
C GLN A 203 -7.71 30.30 -28.16
N LYS A 204 -7.30 31.25 -27.33
CA LYS A 204 -7.16 32.66 -27.69
C LYS A 204 -5.82 33.24 -27.24
N GLU A 205 -5.38 34.25 -27.97
CA GLU A 205 -4.17 35.00 -27.66
C GLU A 205 -4.33 35.74 -26.32
N GLY A 206 -3.39 35.53 -25.39
CA GLY A 206 -3.45 36.05 -24.03
C GLY A 206 -4.10 35.13 -22.98
N GLU A 207 -4.69 34.00 -23.38
CA GLU A 207 -5.18 32.99 -22.43
C GLU A 207 -4.07 32.02 -21.99
N ALA A 208 -4.20 31.50 -20.77
CA ALA A 208 -3.34 30.42 -20.30
C ALA A 208 -3.63 29.13 -21.07
N ALA A 209 -2.59 28.35 -21.37
CA ALA A 209 -2.76 27.03 -21.96
C ALA A 209 -3.58 26.12 -21.01
N PRO A 210 -4.46 25.26 -21.54
CA PRO A 210 -5.34 24.40 -20.74
C PRO A 210 -4.57 23.34 -19.92
N GLY A 211 -3.28 23.14 -20.20
CA GLY A 211 -2.44 22.14 -19.53
C GLY A 211 -2.63 20.71 -20.03
N THR A 212 -3.50 20.52 -21.03
CA THR A 212 -3.76 19.26 -21.73
C THR A 212 -2.73 19.01 -22.85
N TRP A 213 -2.70 17.78 -23.35
CA TRP A 213 -1.75 17.32 -24.35
C TRP A 213 -2.46 16.82 -25.60
N LEU A 214 -1.94 17.12 -26.77
CA LEU A 214 -2.40 16.58 -28.05
C LEU A 214 -1.43 15.53 -28.58
N VAL A 215 -1.95 14.46 -29.16
CA VAL A 215 -1.18 13.48 -29.93
C VAL A 215 -1.87 13.18 -31.25
N GLU A 216 -1.13 13.36 -32.35
CA GLU A 216 -1.56 12.97 -33.69
C GLU A 216 -0.87 11.65 -34.10
N ILE A 217 -1.66 10.66 -34.49
CA ILE A 217 -1.17 9.38 -35.00
C ILE A 217 -1.08 9.42 -36.53
N LYS A 218 0.07 9.93 -37.00
CA LYS A 218 0.40 10.05 -38.42
C LYS A 218 0.38 8.71 -39.16
N ASN A 219 0.12 8.75 -40.46
CA ASN A 219 0.25 7.59 -41.33
C ASN A 219 1.73 7.19 -41.50
N VAL A 220 1.95 5.90 -41.76
CA VAL A 220 3.29 5.38 -42.07
C VAL A 220 3.68 5.84 -43.47
N ASP A 221 4.89 6.37 -43.61
CA ASP A 221 5.44 6.77 -44.90
C ASP A 221 5.58 5.55 -45.81
N LYS A 222 4.92 5.60 -46.97
CA LYS A 222 4.90 4.51 -47.95
C LYS A 222 6.20 4.43 -48.76
N ASN A 223 7.03 5.48 -48.76
CA ASN A 223 8.26 5.56 -49.54
C ASN A 223 9.51 4.97 -48.82
N GLN A 224 9.32 4.35 -47.65
CA GLN A 224 10.43 3.68 -46.96
C GLN A 224 10.89 2.42 -47.71
N ARG A 225 12.21 2.33 -47.94
CA ARG A 225 12.88 1.25 -48.71
C ARG A 225 12.79 -0.16 -48.11
N TYR A 226 12.28 -0.34 -46.88
CA TYR A 226 12.31 -1.61 -46.16
C TYR A 226 10.90 -2.07 -45.73
N ALA A 227 10.34 -3.05 -46.44
CA ALA A 227 8.98 -3.55 -46.23
C ALA A 227 8.69 -4.02 -44.78
N ASP A 228 9.65 -4.70 -44.14
CA ASP A 228 9.51 -5.20 -42.77
C ASP A 228 9.42 -4.09 -41.73
N ARG A 229 10.15 -2.98 -41.95
CA ARG A 229 10.09 -1.81 -41.09
C ARG A 229 8.73 -1.13 -41.20
N VAL A 230 8.24 -0.97 -42.42
CA VAL A 230 6.90 -0.42 -42.69
C VAL A 230 5.82 -1.26 -42.02
N LEU A 231 5.93 -2.60 -42.06
CA LEU A 231 4.96 -3.48 -41.40
C LEU A 231 4.97 -3.32 -39.88
N ARG A 232 6.15 -3.21 -39.26
CA ARG A 232 6.30 -2.95 -37.81
C ARG A 232 5.74 -1.58 -37.43
N GLU A 233 6.05 -0.53 -38.18
CA GLU A 233 5.51 0.82 -37.95
C GLU A 233 3.97 0.82 -38.09
N LYS A 234 3.40 0.10 -39.07
CA LYS A 234 1.95 -0.07 -39.21
C LYS A 234 1.31 -0.80 -38.03
N LYS A 235 1.98 -1.80 -37.46
CA LYS A 235 1.49 -2.51 -36.26
C LYS A 235 1.59 -1.63 -35.01
N ALA A 236 2.74 -0.99 -34.77
CA ALA A 236 2.92 -0.05 -33.67
C ALA A 236 1.88 1.08 -33.72
N ARG A 237 1.62 1.62 -34.92
CA ARG A 237 0.55 2.59 -35.16
C ARG A 237 -0.81 2.06 -34.71
N ARG A 238 -1.18 0.84 -35.12
CA ARG A 238 -2.45 0.20 -34.72
C ARG A 238 -2.56 0.05 -33.20
N GLN A 239 -1.47 -0.32 -32.53
CA GLN A 239 -1.42 -0.43 -31.07
C GLN A 239 -1.56 0.92 -30.37
N HIS A 240 -0.92 1.98 -30.87
CA HIS A 240 -1.09 3.34 -30.31
C HIS A 240 -2.54 3.80 -30.43
N ILE A 241 -3.20 3.54 -31.56
CA ILE A 241 -4.63 3.87 -31.75
C ILE A 241 -5.50 3.08 -30.77
N ALA A 242 -5.28 1.77 -30.68
CA ALA A 242 -6.05 0.92 -29.77
C ALA A 242 -5.85 1.34 -28.31
N ARG A 243 -4.60 1.66 -27.92
CA ARG A 243 -4.30 2.18 -26.59
C ARG A 243 -4.96 3.53 -26.32
N LEU A 244 -4.94 4.47 -27.27
CA LEU A 244 -5.61 5.77 -27.10
C LEU A 244 -7.13 5.62 -26.94
N LYS A 245 -7.75 4.67 -27.64
CA LYS A 245 -9.17 4.31 -27.42
C LYS A 245 -9.40 3.72 -26.02
N ALA A 246 -8.54 2.85 -25.53
CA ALA A 246 -8.64 2.33 -24.17
C ALA A 246 -8.46 3.46 -23.12
N LEU A 247 -7.60 4.44 -23.38
CA LEU A 247 -7.46 5.64 -22.52
C LEU A 247 -8.72 6.53 -22.55
N GLU A 248 -9.41 6.58 -23.69
CA GLU A 248 -10.71 7.26 -23.84
C GLU A 248 -11.80 6.57 -23.01
N GLU A 249 -11.86 5.23 -23.01
CA GLU A 249 -12.78 4.47 -22.15
C GLU A 249 -12.47 4.61 -20.66
N ILE A 250 -11.20 4.80 -20.29
CA ILE A 250 -10.78 5.11 -18.91
C ILE A 250 -11.16 6.55 -18.53
N GLY A 251 -11.38 7.43 -19.51
CA GLY A 251 -11.75 8.84 -19.30
C GLY A 251 -10.56 9.78 -19.06
N VAL A 252 -9.35 9.42 -19.52
CA VAL A 252 -8.14 10.27 -19.42
C VAL A 252 -7.67 10.80 -20.77
N ALA A 253 -8.43 10.49 -21.83
CA ALA A 253 -8.21 10.94 -23.18
C ALA A 253 -9.55 11.19 -23.88
N GLU A 254 -9.54 12.05 -24.89
CA GLU A 254 -10.70 12.37 -25.72
C GLU A 254 -10.28 12.46 -27.17
N LYS A 255 -11.08 11.92 -28.09
CA LYS A 255 -10.81 12.05 -29.52
C LYS A 255 -11.32 13.38 -30.05
N VAL A 256 -10.40 14.28 -30.39
CA VAL A 256 -10.70 15.67 -30.79
C VAL A 256 -10.61 15.91 -32.31
N GLY A 257 -10.12 14.93 -33.08
CA GLY A 257 -9.99 15.08 -34.53
C GLY A 257 -9.67 13.78 -35.26
N HIS A 258 -9.42 13.89 -36.56
CA HIS A 258 -8.99 12.74 -37.36
C HIS A 258 -7.59 12.28 -36.93
N MET A 259 -7.54 11.11 -36.28
CA MET A 259 -6.31 10.53 -35.73
C MET A 259 -5.62 11.39 -34.66
N THR A 260 -6.35 12.30 -34.03
CA THR A 260 -5.85 13.19 -32.99
C THR A 260 -6.64 12.98 -31.69
N TRP A 261 -5.91 12.80 -30.60
CA TRP A 261 -6.46 12.68 -29.25
C TRP A 261 -5.89 13.78 -28.37
N ARG A 262 -6.73 14.27 -27.46
CA ARG A 262 -6.37 15.09 -26.32
C ARG A 262 -6.25 14.20 -25.09
N LEU A 263 -5.21 14.41 -24.28
CA LEU A 263 -4.99 13.73 -23.01
C LEU A 263 -4.99 14.78 -21.90
N ASP A 264 -5.57 14.43 -20.76
CA ASP A 264 -5.65 15.33 -19.61
C ASP A 264 -4.28 15.65 -19.02
N ALA A 265 -4.13 16.81 -18.38
CA ALA A 265 -2.86 17.24 -17.77
C ALA A 265 -2.22 16.19 -16.83
N GLY A 266 -3.05 15.36 -16.18
CA GLY A 266 -2.65 14.34 -15.21
C GLY A 266 -2.86 12.89 -15.65
N TRP A 267 -3.04 12.62 -16.96
CA TRP A 267 -3.37 11.28 -17.47
C TRP A 267 -2.42 10.17 -16.97
N ASP A 268 -1.11 10.46 -16.89
CA ASP A 268 -0.10 9.49 -16.47
C ASP A 268 -0.17 9.23 -14.95
N LYS A 269 -0.50 10.26 -14.16
CA LYS A 269 -0.73 10.15 -12.72
C LYS A 269 -1.99 9.33 -12.44
N ALA A 270 -3.07 9.58 -13.17
CA ALA A 270 -4.31 8.80 -13.06
C ALA A 270 -4.06 7.30 -13.32
N LEU A 271 -3.28 6.95 -14.36
CA LEU A 271 -2.90 5.54 -14.60
C LEU A 271 -2.04 4.93 -13.48
N LYS A 272 -1.12 5.70 -12.88
CA LYS A 272 -0.33 5.26 -11.72
C LYS A 272 -1.21 5.06 -10.48
N GLU A 273 -2.22 5.91 -10.29
CA GLU A 273 -3.20 5.79 -9.22
C GLU A 273 -4.08 4.55 -9.39
N LEU A 274 -4.55 4.26 -10.61
CA LEU A 274 -5.29 3.04 -10.93
C LEU A 274 -4.47 1.78 -10.66
N GLU A 275 -3.19 1.75 -11.06
CA GLU A 275 -2.27 0.66 -10.74
C GLU A 275 -2.14 0.48 -9.22
N THR A 276 -1.98 1.60 -8.52
CA THR A 276 -1.85 1.63 -7.06
C THR A 276 -3.12 1.10 -6.37
N LEU A 277 -4.31 1.49 -6.85
CA LEU A 277 -5.60 1.00 -6.36
C LEU A 277 -5.78 -0.49 -6.64
N LYS A 278 -5.45 -0.96 -7.84
CA LYS A 278 -5.48 -2.39 -8.18
C LYS A 278 -4.59 -3.20 -7.22
N ASN A 279 -3.35 -2.75 -7.01
CA ASN A 279 -2.42 -3.43 -6.12
C ASN A 279 -2.93 -3.49 -4.68
N ARG A 280 -3.45 -2.38 -4.16
CA ARG A 280 -4.03 -2.35 -2.80
C ARG A 280 -5.29 -3.19 -2.67
N SER A 281 -6.14 -3.21 -3.69
CA SER A 281 -7.33 -4.05 -3.71
C SER A 281 -6.97 -5.53 -3.69
N SER A 282 -5.93 -5.92 -4.43
CA SER A 282 -5.37 -7.29 -4.38
C SER A 282 -4.82 -7.63 -3.00
N MET A 283 -4.07 -6.72 -2.38
CA MET A 283 -3.58 -6.89 -0.99
C MET A 283 -4.73 -7.00 0.02
N LEU A 284 -5.78 -6.19 -0.12
CA LEU A 284 -6.97 -6.26 0.73
C LEU A 284 -7.72 -7.57 0.56
N LEU A 285 -7.79 -8.09 -0.67
CA LEU A 285 -8.45 -9.36 -1.01
C LEU A 285 -7.83 -10.54 -0.24
N GLN A 286 -6.52 -10.50 0.03
CA GLN A 286 -5.83 -11.52 0.86
C GLN A 286 -6.36 -11.58 2.29
N HIS A 287 -7.00 -10.52 2.77
CA HIS A 287 -7.61 -10.44 4.11
C HIS A 287 -9.14 -10.45 4.08
N ARG A 288 -9.76 -10.79 2.94
CA ARG A 288 -11.21 -10.67 2.74
C ARG A 288 -12.05 -11.45 3.75
N GLU A 289 -11.60 -12.63 4.16
CA GLU A 289 -12.31 -13.47 5.14
C GLU A 289 -12.36 -12.84 6.54
N LEU A 290 -11.40 -11.96 6.81
CA LEU A 290 -11.30 -11.24 8.07
C LEU A 290 -12.12 -9.95 8.03
N MET A 291 -12.71 -9.54 6.90
CA MET A 291 -13.50 -8.30 6.76
C MET A 291 -14.97 -8.51 7.14
N THR A 292 -15.62 -7.46 7.65
CA THR A 292 -17.09 -7.47 7.83
C THR A 292 -17.81 -6.94 6.60
N ASP A 293 -17.17 -6.02 5.86
CA ASP A 293 -17.66 -5.51 4.59
C ASP A 293 -16.60 -5.60 3.48
N PRO A 294 -16.68 -6.62 2.60
CA PRO A 294 -15.76 -6.76 1.47
C PRO A 294 -15.78 -5.61 0.46
N ARG A 295 -16.74 -4.68 0.55
CA ARG A 295 -16.87 -3.52 -0.34
C ARG A 295 -16.09 -2.29 0.14
N ALA A 296 -15.49 -2.35 1.34
CA ALA A 296 -14.73 -1.23 1.89
C ALA A 296 -13.57 -0.82 0.98
N LEU A 297 -13.47 0.48 0.68
CA LEU A 297 -12.44 0.99 -0.23
C LEU A 297 -11.06 1.02 0.45
N PRO A 298 -10.00 0.52 -0.21
CA PRO A 298 -8.65 0.57 0.33
C PRO A 298 -8.07 1.99 0.24
N VAL A 299 -7.58 2.51 1.37
CA VAL A 299 -6.95 3.83 1.46
C VAL A 299 -5.62 3.75 2.20
N VAL A 300 -4.59 4.47 1.72
CA VAL A 300 -3.37 4.66 2.52
C VAL A 300 -3.60 5.81 3.47
N THR A 301 -3.39 5.56 4.75
CA THR A 301 -3.70 6.53 5.80
C THR A 301 -2.42 7.00 6.47
N LYS A 302 -2.18 8.29 6.31
CA LYS A 302 -1.22 9.06 7.11
C LYS A 302 -2.05 10.07 7.89
N LEU A 303 -2.07 9.93 9.22
CA LEU A 303 -2.82 10.83 10.08
C LEU A 303 -2.01 12.10 10.30
N GLU A 304 -2.60 13.24 9.95
CA GLU A 304 -2.07 14.56 10.29
C GLU A 304 -2.29 14.85 11.79
N PRO A 305 -1.48 15.72 12.41
CA PRO A 305 -1.61 16.04 13.83
C PRO A 305 -3.04 16.40 14.24
N GLY A 306 -3.52 15.77 15.31
CA GLY A 306 -4.88 15.95 15.82
C GLY A 306 -5.93 15.06 15.16
N GLN A 307 -5.59 14.32 14.10
CA GLN A 307 -6.50 13.33 13.51
C GLN A 307 -6.48 12.01 14.28
N ARG A 308 -7.63 11.35 14.32
CA ARG A 308 -7.83 10.03 14.92
C ARG A 308 -8.51 9.07 13.95
N LEU A 309 -8.05 7.83 13.96
CA LEU A 309 -8.67 6.69 13.28
C LEU A 309 -9.08 5.66 14.33
N VAL A 310 -10.35 5.26 14.33
CA VAL A 310 -10.86 4.13 15.11
C VAL A 310 -11.27 3.02 14.16
N GLY A 311 -10.90 1.79 14.48
CA GLY A 311 -11.26 0.63 13.68
C GLY A 311 -10.86 -0.68 14.31
N ARG A 312 -11.00 -1.77 13.57
CA ARG A 312 -10.51 -3.09 13.97
C ARG A 312 -9.40 -3.58 13.06
N VAL A 313 -8.42 -4.28 13.62
CA VAL A 313 -7.29 -4.81 12.85
C VAL A 313 -7.77 -5.95 11.95
N LEU A 314 -7.46 -5.87 10.67
CA LEU A 314 -7.64 -6.99 9.73
C LEU A 314 -6.39 -7.87 9.69
N GLY A 315 -5.21 -7.25 9.84
CA GLY A 315 -3.95 -7.97 9.87
C GLY A 315 -2.79 -7.07 9.49
N THR A 316 -1.71 -7.68 9.05
CA THR A 316 -0.55 -6.97 8.53
C THR A 316 -0.11 -7.58 7.22
N GLY A 317 0.46 -6.75 6.37
CA GLY A 317 1.13 -7.23 5.18
C GLY A 317 2.37 -6.40 4.88
N MET A 318 3.02 -6.75 3.79
CA MET A 318 4.13 -5.97 3.27
C MET A 318 3.85 -5.60 1.83
N ASN A 319 4.10 -4.34 1.49
CA ASN A 319 3.96 -3.94 0.10
C ASN A 319 5.16 -4.50 -0.67
N ASP A 320 4.95 -5.48 -1.55
CA ASP A 320 6.05 -6.07 -2.31
C ASP A 320 6.75 -5.02 -3.19
N ALA A 321 6.09 -3.94 -3.62
CA ALA A 321 6.68 -2.85 -4.40
C ALA A 321 7.54 -1.87 -3.57
N THR A 322 7.12 -1.53 -2.35
CA THR A 322 7.82 -0.55 -1.49
C THR A 322 8.56 -1.18 -0.33
N ASP A 323 8.42 -2.49 -0.13
CA ASP A 323 8.98 -3.25 0.99
C ASP A 323 8.62 -2.66 2.36
N SER A 324 7.51 -1.92 2.39
CA SER A 324 7.02 -1.23 3.57
C SER A 324 5.97 -2.10 4.25
N ALA A 325 6.21 -2.45 5.51
CA ALA A 325 5.23 -3.14 6.33
C ALA A 325 4.06 -2.20 6.63
N TYR A 326 2.85 -2.72 6.55
CA TYR A 326 1.64 -2.00 6.90
C TYR A 326 0.79 -2.80 7.89
N LEU A 327 -0.02 -2.05 8.64
CA LEU A 327 -1.14 -2.54 9.43
C LEU A 327 -2.40 -2.23 8.63
N LEU A 328 -3.25 -3.24 8.48
CA LEU A 328 -4.52 -3.11 7.79
C LEU A 328 -5.64 -2.99 8.82
N ILE A 329 -6.45 -1.94 8.72
CA ILE A 329 -7.52 -1.63 9.67
C ILE A 329 -8.83 -1.45 8.90
N GLU A 330 -9.89 -2.13 9.31
CA GLU A 330 -11.25 -1.82 8.89
C GLU A 330 -11.78 -0.68 9.76
N GLY A 331 -11.92 0.51 9.17
CA GLY A 331 -12.23 1.75 9.85
C GLY A 331 -13.71 1.88 10.21
N ALA A 332 -14.00 2.63 11.27
CA ALA A 332 -15.35 3.04 11.64
C ALA A 332 -16.00 3.99 10.60
N ASP A 333 -15.22 4.47 9.63
CA ASP A 333 -15.66 5.31 8.50
C ASP A 333 -16.03 4.50 7.24
N GLY A 334 -15.95 3.16 7.29
CA GLY A 334 -16.28 2.27 6.17
C GLY A 334 -15.15 2.04 5.17
N LYS A 335 -13.92 2.48 5.48
CA LYS A 335 -12.75 2.27 4.63
C LYS A 335 -11.80 1.23 5.19
N ALA A 336 -10.97 0.65 4.32
CA ALA A 336 -9.88 -0.24 4.70
C ALA A 336 -8.56 0.54 4.68
N HIS A 337 -8.02 0.86 5.85
CA HIS A 337 -6.85 1.70 6.03
C HIS A 337 -5.56 0.89 6.02
N PHE A 338 -4.67 1.20 5.08
CA PHE A 338 -3.27 0.78 5.08
C PHE A 338 -2.46 1.83 5.84
N VAL A 339 -2.04 1.50 7.06
CA VAL A 339 -1.22 2.35 7.91
C VAL A 339 0.20 1.81 7.94
N SER A 340 1.20 2.62 7.60
CA SER A 340 2.60 2.20 7.68
C SER A 340 2.96 1.76 9.11
N GLN A 341 3.63 0.62 9.25
CA GLN A 341 4.05 0.15 10.58
C GLN A 341 5.10 1.09 11.17
N THR A 342 4.77 1.69 12.30
CA THR A 342 5.69 2.47 13.13
C THR A 342 6.43 1.57 14.10
N ALA A 343 7.46 2.11 14.76
CA ALA A 343 8.16 1.37 15.79
C ALA A 343 7.22 0.86 16.89
N LYS A 344 6.23 1.67 17.28
CA LYS A 344 5.25 1.31 18.32
C LYS A 344 4.28 0.21 17.88
N ILE A 345 3.84 0.21 16.62
CA ILE A 345 2.98 -0.86 16.07
C ILE A 345 3.69 -2.21 16.16
N VAL A 346 4.97 -2.26 15.77
CA VAL A 346 5.77 -3.49 15.82
C VAL A 346 5.94 -3.98 17.25
N GLU A 347 6.21 -3.08 18.20
CA GLU A 347 6.36 -3.40 19.62
C GLU A 347 5.08 -3.99 20.21
N LEU A 348 3.93 -3.32 20.02
CA LEU A 348 2.63 -3.80 20.51
C LEU A 348 2.29 -5.19 19.94
N ARG A 349 2.63 -5.45 18.68
CA ARG A 349 2.46 -6.79 18.09
C ARG A 349 3.39 -7.84 18.70
N GLY A 350 4.62 -7.45 19.04
CA GLY A 350 5.55 -8.33 19.76
C GLY A 350 5.03 -8.74 21.14
N GLU A 351 4.24 -7.87 21.78
CA GLU A 351 3.52 -8.16 23.04
C GLU A 351 2.23 -8.98 22.83
N GLY A 352 1.91 -9.36 21.59
CA GLY A 352 0.69 -10.08 21.26
C GLY A 352 -0.57 -9.22 21.18
N LYS A 353 -0.46 -7.89 21.08
CA LYS A 353 -1.58 -6.97 20.80
C LYS A 353 -1.75 -6.74 19.30
N LEU A 354 -2.82 -6.04 18.91
CA LEU A 354 -3.17 -5.75 17.51
C LEU A 354 -3.39 -7.04 16.70
N LYS A 355 -4.07 -8.00 17.30
CA LYS A 355 -4.50 -9.23 16.61
C LYS A 355 -5.66 -8.94 15.65
N PRO A 356 -5.86 -9.75 14.60
CA PRO A 356 -7.05 -9.65 13.77
C PRO A 356 -8.34 -9.64 14.61
N GLY A 357 -9.26 -8.72 14.30
CA GLY A 357 -10.50 -8.49 15.06
C GLY A 357 -10.37 -7.50 16.21
N GLU A 358 -9.17 -7.23 16.71
CA GLU A 358 -8.96 -6.34 17.86
C GLU A 358 -9.23 -4.87 17.49
N MET A 359 -10.03 -4.19 18.32
CA MET A 359 -10.33 -2.77 18.20
C MET A 359 -9.13 -1.92 18.60
N VAL A 360 -8.87 -0.91 17.77
CA VAL A 360 -7.71 -0.04 17.90
C VAL A 360 -8.08 1.41 17.66
N SER A 361 -7.36 2.30 18.32
CA SER A 361 -7.39 3.74 18.11
C SER A 361 -6.00 4.24 17.76
N LEU A 362 -5.91 4.96 16.65
CA LEU A 362 -4.69 5.59 16.17
C LEU A 362 -4.89 7.10 16.23
N GLU A 363 -4.01 7.83 16.91
CA GLU A 363 -4.06 9.30 17.00
C GLU A 363 -2.69 9.87 16.65
N SER A 364 -2.65 10.86 15.77
CA SER A 364 -1.40 11.57 15.45
C SER A 364 -1.22 12.76 16.37
N LYS A 365 -0.05 12.86 17.03
CA LYS A 365 0.32 14.01 17.87
C LYS A 365 1.67 14.56 17.46
N VAL A 366 1.93 15.82 17.80
CA VAL A 366 3.24 16.44 17.60
C VAL A 366 4.07 16.23 18.86
N SER A 367 5.29 15.72 18.68
CA SER A 367 6.26 15.61 19.76
C SER A 367 6.69 17.01 20.20
N LYS A 368 6.52 17.33 21.48
CA LYS A 368 6.95 18.63 22.04
C LYS A 368 8.46 18.85 21.95
N THR A 369 9.25 17.79 21.87
CA THR A 369 10.72 17.85 21.88
C THR A 369 11.29 17.95 20.47
N THR A 370 10.70 17.27 19.50
CA THR A 370 11.26 17.15 18.14
C THR A 370 10.44 17.89 17.09
N ASP A 371 9.28 18.45 17.45
CA ASP A 371 8.29 19.07 16.56
C ASP A 371 7.91 18.20 15.35
N ARG A 372 7.95 16.88 15.53
CA ARG A 372 7.62 15.89 14.50
C ARG A 372 6.34 15.14 14.87
N PRO A 373 5.48 14.82 13.89
CA PRO A 373 4.31 13.99 14.13
C PRO A 373 4.74 12.57 14.53
N PHE A 374 4.07 12.00 15.51
CA PHE A 374 4.19 10.60 15.90
C PHE A 374 2.79 10.01 16.13
N LEU A 375 2.69 8.71 15.92
CA LEU A 375 1.45 7.97 16.02
C LEU A 375 1.34 7.33 17.40
N ILE A 376 0.29 7.69 18.14
CA ILE A 376 -0.15 6.95 19.31
C ILE A 376 -1.05 5.83 18.81
N VAL A 377 -0.76 4.61 19.25
CA VAL A 377 -1.53 3.41 18.92
C VAL A 377 -1.99 2.78 20.21
N GLU A 378 -3.30 2.66 20.36
CA GLU A 378 -3.97 2.14 21.54
C GLU A 378 -4.79 0.91 21.15
N SER A 379 -4.55 -0.20 21.83
CA SER A 379 -5.48 -1.34 21.84
C SER A 379 -6.64 -1.01 22.77
N LEU A 380 -7.86 -1.16 22.29
CA LEU A 380 -9.07 -0.86 23.05
C LEU A 380 -9.59 -2.07 23.83
N GLY A 381 -8.89 -3.20 23.80
CA GLY A 381 -9.23 -4.41 24.56
C GLY A 381 -10.55 -5.09 24.19
N LEU A 382 -11.13 -4.75 23.03
CA LEU A 382 -12.36 -5.35 22.51
C LEU A 382 -12.06 -6.07 21.21
N GLU A 383 -12.49 -7.32 21.09
CA GLU A 383 -12.42 -8.07 19.84
C GLU A 383 -13.78 -8.06 19.15
N ILE A 384 -13.80 -7.69 17.87
CA ILE A 384 -14.97 -7.72 17.01
C ILE A 384 -14.68 -8.72 15.87
N PRO A 385 -15.31 -9.91 15.88
CA PRO A 385 -15.07 -10.95 14.87
C PRO A 385 -15.56 -10.51 13.48
N SER A 386 -15.12 -11.18 12.41
CA SER A 386 -15.62 -10.88 11.06
C SER A 386 -17.07 -11.36 10.83
N ARG A 387 -17.51 -12.38 11.57
CA ARG A 387 -18.88 -12.92 11.56
C ARG A 387 -19.53 -12.71 12.93
N GLY A 388 -20.83 -12.42 12.93
CA GLY A 388 -21.57 -12.18 14.18
C GLY A 388 -21.19 -10.87 14.89
N PHE A 389 -20.45 -9.97 14.25
CA PHE A 389 -19.98 -8.72 14.86
C PHE A 389 -21.10 -7.85 15.46
N THR A 390 -22.32 -7.94 14.94
CA THR A 390 -23.48 -7.17 15.42
C THR A 390 -23.93 -7.56 16.83
N SER A 391 -23.58 -8.76 17.32
CA SER A 391 -23.90 -9.18 18.69
C SER A 391 -22.93 -8.62 19.73
N VAL A 392 -21.78 -8.09 19.30
CA VAL A 392 -20.77 -7.52 20.20
C VAL A 392 -21.15 -6.09 20.55
N LYS A 393 -21.48 -5.84 21.82
CA LYS A 393 -21.77 -4.49 22.32
C LYS A 393 -20.46 -3.71 22.47
N ILE A 394 -20.37 -2.56 21.81
CA ILE A 394 -19.24 -1.65 21.97
C ILE A 394 -19.39 -0.92 23.33
N PRO A 395 -18.40 -0.98 24.24
CA PRO A 395 -18.43 -0.28 25.52
C PRO A 395 -18.62 1.23 25.36
N ASP A 396 -19.46 1.83 26.22
CA ASP A 396 -19.73 3.27 26.22
C ASP A 396 -18.46 4.10 26.41
N GLN A 397 -17.44 3.57 27.11
CA GLN A 397 -16.13 4.22 27.29
C GLN A 397 -15.40 4.47 25.97
N ILE A 398 -15.45 3.52 25.03
CA ILE A 398 -14.83 3.66 23.70
C ILE A 398 -15.59 4.73 22.90
N LEU A 399 -16.91 4.66 22.92
CA LEU A 399 -17.78 5.61 22.22
C LEU A 399 -17.64 7.02 22.79
N ASP A 400 -17.57 7.18 24.10
CA ASP A 400 -17.37 8.46 24.79
C ASP A 400 -16.01 9.07 24.46
N ALA A 401 -14.96 8.26 24.32
CA ALA A 401 -13.65 8.73 23.90
C ALA A 401 -13.67 9.28 22.46
N ASP A 402 -14.40 8.64 21.55
CA ASP A 402 -14.59 9.12 20.17
C ASP A 402 -15.46 10.39 20.13
N LEU A 403 -16.59 10.41 20.85
CA LEU A 403 -17.45 11.60 20.97
C LEU A 403 -16.68 12.83 21.48
N LYS A 404 -15.89 12.67 22.56
CA LYS A 404 -15.05 13.75 23.10
C LYS A 404 -14.00 14.24 22.10
N HIS A 405 -13.41 13.31 21.35
CA HIS A 405 -12.45 13.67 20.31
C HIS A 405 -13.12 14.49 19.20
N ARG A 406 -14.29 14.05 18.73
CA ARG A 406 -15.07 14.76 17.71
C ARG A 406 -15.49 16.15 18.17
N GLU A 407 -15.99 16.28 19.40
CA GLU A 407 -16.32 17.59 20.01
C GLU A 407 -15.12 18.53 20.01
N LYS A 408 -13.96 18.04 20.48
CA LYS A 408 -12.72 18.83 20.52
C LYS A 408 -12.24 19.23 19.12
N ALA A 409 -12.41 18.36 18.14
CA ALA A 409 -11.98 18.57 16.76
C ALA A 409 -13.02 19.29 15.88
N GLY A 410 -14.21 19.61 16.42
CA GLY A 410 -15.30 20.19 15.63
C GLY A 410 -15.87 19.26 14.56
N LEU A 411 -15.72 17.94 14.73
CA LEU A 411 -16.21 16.94 13.77
C LEU A 411 -17.67 16.62 14.02
N GLN A 412 -18.46 16.58 12.94
CA GLN A 412 -19.85 16.17 13.00
C GLN A 412 -19.99 14.67 13.30
N LEU A 413 -21.13 14.28 13.86
CA LEU A 413 -21.51 12.88 13.97
C LEU A 413 -21.79 12.29 12.59
N PRO A 414 -21.68 10.97 12.44
CA PRO A 414 -22.15 10.30 11.24
C PRO A 414 -23.63 10.64 10.98
N ASP A 415 -23.97 10.88 9.72
CA ASP A 415 -25.36 11.08 9.32
C ASP A 415 -26.20 9.83 9.66
N PRO A 416 -27.34 9.97 10.35
CA PRO A 416 -28.14 8.81 10.78
C PRO A 416 -28.72 7.97 9.64
N GLU A 417 -29.03 8.57 8.49
CA GLU A 417 -29.56 7.85 7.34
C GLU A 417 -28.45 7.08 6.63
N ALA A 418 -27.31 7.74 6.39
CA ALA A 418 -26.12 7.10 5.85
C ALA A 418 -25.66 5.94 6.76
N ALA A 419 -25.63 6.14 8.08
CA ALA A 419 -25.23 5.11 9.05
C ALA A 419 -26.16 3.89 9.06
N ARG A 420 -27.43 4.02 8.63
CA ARG A 420 -28.34 2.86 8.45
C ARG A 420 -28.00 2.07 7.19
N MET A 421 -27.56 2.75 6.13
CA MET A 421 -27.16 2.12 4.86
C MET A 421 -25.74 1.54 4.90
N THR A 422 -24.86 2.07 5.76
CA THR A 422 -23.51 1.55 5.97
C THR A 422 -23.56 0.11 6.50
N SER A 423 -22.93 -0.80 5.75
CA SER A 423 -22.76 -2.21 6.11
C SER A 423 -21.54 -2.46 7.02
N GLY A 424 -21.41 -3.69 7.50
CA GLY A 424 -20.27 -4.14 8.28
C GLY A 424 -20.10 -3.45 9.64
N PHE A 425 -18.87 -3.54 10.15
CA PHE A 425 -18.40 -2.97 11.39
C PHE A 425 -18.60 -1.45 11.42
N ALA A 426 -18.34 -0.76 10.31
CA ALA A 426 -18.52 0.70 10.24
C ALA A 426 -19.96 1.10 10.56
N GLY A 427 -20.95 0.46 9.93
CA GLY A 427 -22.35 0.73 10.23
C GLY A 427 -22.72 0.38 11.68
N HIS A 428 -22.25 -0.75 12.18
CA HIS A 428 -22.47 -1.16 13.58
C HIS A 428 -21.94 -0.12 14.56
N TYR A 429 -20.70 0.33 14.35
CA TYR A 429 -20.04 1.35 15.16
C TYR A 429 -20.74 2.71 15.07
N GLN A 430 -21.07 3.18 13.87
CA GLN A 430 -21.73 4.48 13.66
C GLN A 430 -23.09 4.54 14.35
N ARG A 431 -23.90 3.47 14.25
CA ARG A 431 -25.19 3.38 14.95
C ARG A 431 -25.01 3.39 16.47
N ALA A 432 -24.04 2.64 17.00
CA ALA A 432 -23.73 2.66 18.43
C ALA A 432 -23.29 4.04 18.92
N LEU A 433 -22.46 4.75 18.13
CA LEU A 433 -21.98 6.10 18.43
C LEU A 433 -23.13 7.12 18.46
N ILE A 434 -24.03 7.08 17.48
CA ILE A 434 -25.23 7.95 17.43
C ILE A 434 -26.12 7.71 18.64
N GLU A 435 -26.41 6.44 18.95
CA GLU A 435 -27.25 6.09 20.10
C GLU A 435 -26.60 6.49 21.44
N ARG A 436 -25.26 6.35 21.57
CA ARG A 436 -24.55 6.82 22.74
C ARG A 436 -24.59 8.35 22.85
N SER A 437 -24.44 9.08 21.75
CA SER A 437 -24.54 10.54 21.75
C SER A 437 -25.89 11.03 22.29
N LYS A 438 -27.00 10.42 21.85
CA LYS A 438 -28.35 10.72 22.37
C LYS A 438 -28.46 10.45 23.87
N ARG A 439 -27.99 9.28 24.34
CA ARG A 439 -27.99 8.94 25.78
C ARG A 439 -27.17 9.94 26.60
N ARG A 440 -25.98 10.31 26.12
CA ARG A 440 -25.09 11.27 26.78
C ARG A 440 -25.72 12.67 26.86
N ALA A 441 -26.44 13.11 25.83
CA ALA A 441 -27.16 14.39 25.88
C ALA A 441 -28.22 14.41 27.00
N ILE A 442 -28.99 13.33 27.13
CA ILE A 442 -29.98 13.17 28.21
C ILE A 442 -29.30 13.14 29.59
N GLU A 443 -28.16 12.45 29.72
CA GLU A 443 -27.37 12.42 30.97
C GLU A 443 -26.86 13.81 31.36
N ILE A 444 -26.37 14.60 30.39
CA ILE A 444 -25.91 15.97 30.62
C ILE A 444 -27.05 16.87 31.07
N GLU A 445 -28.21 16.78 30.41
CA GLU A 445 -29.40 17.56 30.76
C GLU A 445 -29.89 17.23 32.17
N LYS A 446 -29.96 15.93 32.51
CA LYS A 446 -30.31 15.48 33.87
C LYS A 446 -29.32 16.00 34.91
N ALA A 447 -28.02 15.90 34.65
CA ALA A 447 -26.99 16.40 35.57
C ALA A 447 -27.06 17.92 35.76
N ALA A 448 -27.37 18.66 34.69
CA ALA A 448 -27.57 20.11 34.75
C ALA A 448 -28.81 20.47 35.57
N ALA A 449 -29.92 19.75 35.40
CA ALA A 449 -31.14 19.91 36.19
C ALA A 449 -30.91 19.61 37.68
N GLU A 450 -30.21 18.52 37.99
CA GLU A 450 -29.84 18.18 39.38
C GLU A 450 -28.93 19.25 40.01
N ARG A 451 -27.96 19.78 39.26
CA ARG A 451 -27.10 20.87 39.75
C ARG A 451 -27.92 22.13 40.04
N LYS A 452 -28.81 22.50 39.13
CA LYS A 452 -29.71 23.66 39.32
C LYS A 452 -30.61 23.48 40.54
N ALA A 453 -31.19 22.30 40.72
CA ALA A 453 -32.01 21.99 41.89
C ALA A 453 -31.22 22.06 43.21
N ARG A 454 -29.96 21.61 43.21
CA ARG A 454 -29.05 21.75 44.37
C ARG A 454 -28.71 23.21 44.67
N GLU A 455 -28.45 24.01 43.65
CA GLU A 455 -28.18 25.44 43.79
C GLU A 455 -29.41 26.20 44.33
N GLU A 456 -30.60 25.93 43.80
CA GLU A 456 -31.86 26.51 44.29
C GLU A 456 -32.14 26.13 45.74
N LYS A 457 -31.92 24.86 46.11
CA LYS A 457 -32.04 24.40 47.50
C LYS A 457 -31.05 25.13 48.41
N TRP A 458 -29.80 25.24 47.99
CA TRP A 458 -28.77 25.95 48.74
C TRP A 458 -29.09 27.44 48.93
N GLN A 459 -29.62 28.11 47.90
CA GLN A 459 -30.05 29.50 47.99
C GLN A 459 -31.22 29.67 48.98
N LYS A 460 -32.23 28.80 48.92
CA LYS A 460 -33.34 28.82 49.90
C LYS A 460 -32.85 28.62 51.33
N GLU A 461 -31.97 27.65 51.57
CA GLU A 461 -31.38 27.42 52.91
C GLU A 461 -30.56 28.63 53.38
N ARG A 462 -29.86 29.32 52.48
CA ARG A 462 -29.08 30.53 52.77
C ARG A 462 -29.99 31.71 53.12
N GLU A 463 -31.08 31.92 52.38
CA GLU A 463 -32.08 32.95 52.67
C GLU A 463 -32.78 32.72 54.01
N GLU A 464 -33.18 31.49 54.31
CA GLU A 464 -33.76 31.12 55.61
C GLU A 464 -32.79 31.38 56.77
N ARG A 465 -31.50 31.04 56.61
CA ARG A 465 -30.47 31.35 57.61
C ARG A 465 -30.29 32.85 57.80
N ALA A 466 -30.30 33.63 56.73
CA ALA A 466 -30.22 35.09 56.80
C ALA A 466 -31.45 35.69 57.50
N ALA A 467 -32.66 35.22 57.18
CA ALA A 467 -33.89 35.63 57.84
C ALA A 467 -33.90 35.31 59.34
N ARG A 468 -33.45 34.10 59.72
CA ARG A 468 -33.29 33.73 61.15
C ARG A 468 -32.28 34.62 61.86
N ARG A 469 -31.16 34.97 61.21
CA ARG A 469 -30.15 35.88 61.78
C ARG A 469 -30.71 37.30 61.97
N ASN A 470 -31.42 37.83 60.98
CA ASN A 470 -32.05 39.15 61.09
C ASN A 470 -33.15 39.18 62.18
N LYS A 471 -33.94 38.11 62.31
CA LYS A 471 -34.92 37.99 63.39
C LYS A 471 -34.26 37.98 64.78
N ARG A 472 -33.13 37.27 64.93
CA ARG A 472 -32.34 37.28 66.18
C ARG A 472 -31.73 38.65 66.47
N ARG A 473 -31.26 39.36 65.44
CA ARG A 473 -30.71 40.71 65.58
C ARG A 473 -31.78 41.70 66.03
N ARG A 474 -32.94 41.72 65.37
CA ARG A 474 -34.07 42.57 65.78
C ARG A 474 -34.55 42.27 67.19
N LYS A 475 -34.56 41.00 67.60
CA LYS A 475 -34.91 40.63 68.97
C LYS A 475 -33.91 41.21 69.97
N ARG A 476 -32.61 41.13 69.70
CA ARG A 476 -31.58 41.77 70.54
C ARG A 476 -31.71 43.29 70.60
N GLU A 477 -31.95 43.94 69.45
CA GLU A 477 -32.16 45.39 69.40
C GLU A 477 -33.38 45.83 70.22
N ILE A 478 -34.45 45.02 70.27
CA ILE A 478 -35.62 45.26 71.12
C ILE A 478 -35.31 44.99 72.60
N ASP A 479 -34.59 43.91 72.90
CA ASP A 479 -34.21 43.56 74.27
C ASP A 479 -33.27 44.64 74.86
N ASP A 480 -32.38 45.23 74.06
CA ASP A 480 -31.47 46.34 74.44
C ASP A 480 -32.18 47.70 74.57
N GLU A 481 -33.38 47.89 73.98
CA GLU A 481 -34.21 49.11 74.11
C GLU A 481 -35.11 49.10 75.36
N ILE A 482 -35.28 47.92 75.98
CA ILE A 482 -36.13 47.70 77.17
C ILE A 482 -35.31 47.76 78.48
N GLU A 483 -33.98 47.65 78.40
CA GLU A 483 -33.00 47.88 79.48
C GLU A 483 -32.66 49.38 79.62
#